data_AF-A0A932M962-F1
#
_entry.id   AF-A0A932M962-F1
#
_cell.length_a   1.000
_cell.length_b   1.000
_cell.length_c   1.000
_cell.angle_alpha   90.00
_cell.angle_beta   90.00
_cell.angle_gamma   90.00
#
_symmetry.space_group_name_H-M   'P 1'
#
loop_
_entity.id
_entity.type
_entity.pdbx_description
1 polymer ?
#
loop_
_entity_poly.entity_id
_entity_poly.type
_entity_poly.pdbx_seq_one_letter_code
_entity_poly.pdbx_strand_id
1 'polypeptide(L)'
;MAKQEALKRSLFLLTLLAGLLATSPASGQVVARFFYDEKGNVVRQERDTNGDGKMDRWIYYDSEGKIERVEQDEDFDGKPDLWLYYEKGKLQRENVSSKRNGHIDLWYFFDSQGQVERKEQDTNGDGKPDLWVFYENNQPVRNEEDRNFDGKVDRAATLQGGKISRVEESTNGDGKMDSFSYFQNGQLVRKEIDRKHAGRIDLWGYYREGRLVRQEEDLNGDGKADRVLYFQGEELVRREEDSRGKGRIDLIEFFSQGKLARRLMDSKGEGKFDSLYVFKDGKLAREERDTDGDGVFDVRIFFDENGQELRQEADTNRDRRVDVWVTYKDGKRSLQEEDLNFNGRIDGRYFFKDGEVVKQEQVAEAEPGSPTLPFAAIEDELGSVAAEPEQAGKKVTTAPAKGQE
;
A
#
# COMPACT_ATOMS: atom_id res chain seq x y z
N MET A 1 20.53 -23.44 -2.29
CA MET A 1 20.63 -24.69 -3.08
C MET A 1 19.22 -25.04 -3.55
N ALA A 2 19.08 -25.40 -4.83
CA ALA A 2 17.88 -25.69 -5.61
C ALA A 2 17.10 -24.49 -6.21
N LYS A 3 16.97 -24.56 -7.55
CA LYS A 3 16.13 -23.76 -8.48
C LYS A 3 16.60 -22.35 -8.88
N GLN A 4 17.82 -22.28 -9.43
CA GLN A 4 18.10 -21.43 -10.60
C GLN A 4 18.40 -22.34 -11.79
N GLU A 5 17.36 -22.84 -12.45
CA GLU A 5 17.46 -23.50 -13.76
C GLU A 5 16.26 -23.07 -14.60
N ALA A 6 16.36 -21.89 -15.20
CA ALA A 6 15.45 -21.47 -16.28
C ALA A 6 16.05 -20.28 -17.05
N LEU A 7 17.30 -20.39 -17.52
CA LEU A 7 17.77 -19.58 -18.65
C LEU A 7 19.00 -20.23 -19.31
N LYS A 8 18.82 -21.44 -19.85
CA LYS A 8 19.65 -21.94 -20.95
C LYS A 8 18.76 -21.97 -22.18
N ARG A 9 18.51 -20.81 -22.78
CA ARG A 9 18.04 -20.78 -24.17
C ARG A 9 19.26 -20.88 -25.05
N SER A 10 19.43 -22.09 -25.57
CA SER A 10 20.39 -22.43 -26.60
C SER A 10 20.22 -21.44 -27.74
N LEU A 11 21.26 -20.62 -27.96
CA LEU A 11 21.45 -19.91 -29.21
C LEU A 11 21.55 -20.99 -30.29
N PHE A 12 20.46 -21.30 -30.98
CA PHE A 12 20.49 -22.22 -32.10
C PHE A 12 21.27 -21.52 -33.22
N LEU A 13 22.54 -21.92 -33.32
CA LEU A 13 23.42 -21.60 -34.42
C LEU A 13 22.68 -21.91 -35.73
N LEU A 14 22.77 -20.97 -36.66
CA LEU A 14 22.45 -21.16 -38.08
C LEU A 14 23.34 -22.30 -38.63
N THR A 15 22.96 -23.56 -38.47
CA THR A 15 23.70 -24.68 -39.04
C THR A 15 23.30 -24.87 -40.50
N LEU A 16 24.13 -24.32 -41.38
CA LEU A 16 24.21 -24.70 -42.79
C LEU A 16 24.82 -26.13 -42.85
N LEU A 17 23.99 -27.17 -42.74
CA LEU A 17 24.49 -28.54 -42.81
C LEU A 17 24.65 -28.96 -44.28
N ALA A 18 25.92 -29.05 -44.72
CA ALA A 18 26.31 -29.63 -46.00
C ALA A 18 26.49 -31.16 -45.87
N GLY A 19 25.62 -31.91 -46.54
CA GLY A 19 25.86 -33.22 -47.17
C GLY A 19 26.26 -34.43 -46.32
N LEU A 20 25.43 -35.48 -46.35
CA LEU A 20 25.90 -36.86 -46.54
C LEU A 20 24.88 -37.66 -47.37
N LEU A 21 25.36 -38.26 -48.47
CA LEU A 21 24.61 -39.02 -49.46
C LEU A 21 24.22 -40.41 -48.93
N ALA A 22 22.96 -40.80 -49.13
CA ALA A 22 22.53 -42.19 -49.29
C ALA A 22 21.60 -42.29 -50.50
N THR A 23 21.86 -43.24 -51.39
CA THR A 23 21.26 -43.35 -52.74
C THR A 23 20.12 -44.38 -52.82
N SER A 24 18.93 -43.88 -53.21
CA SER A 24 17.93 -44.40 -54.20
C SER A 24 17.05 -45.66 -53.92
N PRO A 25 15.81 -45.76 -54.49
CA PRO A 25 15.31 -45.13 -55.73
C PRO A 25 13.98 -44.33 -55.68
N ALA A 26 13.90 -43.36 -56.60
CA ALA A 26 12.75 -42.74 -57.27
C ALA A 26 11.32 -42.92 -56.70
N SER A 27 10.88 -41.92 -55.92
CA SER A 27 9.68 -41.19 -56.29
C SER A 27 10.11 -39.73 -56.52
N GLY A 28 9.50 -39.02 -57.48
CA GLY A 28 9.80 -37.61 -57.76
C GLY A 28 9.28 -36.69 -56.66
N GLN A 29 9.67 -36.93 -55.41
CA GLN A 29 9.17 -36.22 -54.25
C GLN A 29 9.72 -34.80 -54.26
N VAL A 30 8.81 -33.83 -54.23
CA VAL A 30 9.17 -32.41 -54.30
C VAL A 30 9.71 -31.99 -52.94
N VAL A 31 11.03 -31.91 -52.82
CA VAL A 31 11.70 -31.50 -51.57
C VAL A 31 11.69 -29.99 -51.34
N ALA A 32 11.44 -29.20 -52.39
CA ALA A 32 11.32 -27.75 -52.30
C ALA A 32 10.49 -27.16 -53.46
N ARG A 33 9.82 -26.04 -53.21
CA ARG A 33 9.10 -25.23 -54.21
C ARG A 33 9.56 -23.78 -54.12
N PHE A 34 9.71 -23.13 -55.27
CA PHE A 34 10.10 -21.73 -55.37
C PHE A 34 9.01 -20.97 -56.13
N PHE A 35 8.65 -19.80 -55.61
CA PHE A 35 7.68 -18.88 -56.19
C PHE A 35 8.40 -17.59 -56.54
N TYR A 36 8.10 -17.04 -57.71
CA TYR A 36 8.79 -15.88 -58.27
C TYR A 36 7.81 -14.74 -58.54
N ASP A 37 8.28 -13.49 -58.44
CA ASP A 37 7.56 -12.32 -58.92
C ASP A 37 7.63 -12.19 -60.46
N GLU A 38 6.97 -11.17 -61.02
CA GLU A 38 6.97 -10.87 -62.46
C GLU A 38 8.36 -10.55 -63.03
N LYS A 39 9.32 -10.18 -62.17
CA LYS A 39 10.70 -9.87 -62.55
C LYS A 39 11.63 -11.08 -62.42
N GLY A 40 11.14 -12.22 -61.92
CA GLY A 40 11.89 -13.44 -61.70
C GLY A 40 12.65 -13.51 -60.38
N ASN A 41 12.36 -12.63 -59.42
CA ASN A 41 12.93 -12.71 -58.06
C ASN A 41 12.13 -13.72 -57.22
N VAL A 42 12.81 -14.49 -56.37
CA VAL A 42 12.13 -15.43 -55.45
C VAL A 42 11.39 -14.64 -54.38
N VAL A 43 10.08 -14.84 -54.27
CA VAL A 43 9.22 -14.23 -53.23
C VAL A 43 8.85 -15.22 -52.13
N ARG A 44 8.90 -16.54 -52.42
CA ARG A 44 8.62 -17.58 -51.43
C ARG A 44 9.35 -18.87 -51.76
N GLN A 45 9.87 -19.53 -50.73
CA GLN A 45 10.42 -20.88 -50.78
C GLN A 45 9.64 -21.76 -49.80
N GLU A 46 9.24 -22.96 -50.24
CA GLU A 46 8.69 -24.01 -49.38
C GLU A 46 9.65 -25.19 -49.38
N ARG A 47 9.79 -25.89 -48.25
CA ARG A 47 10.66 -27.05 -48.12
C ARG A 47 10.00 -28.13 -47.29
N ASP A 48 10.17 -29.36 -47.74
CA ASP A 48 9.94 -30.60 -47.00
C ASP A 48 11.29 -30.98 -46.39
N THR A 49 11.45 -30.78 -45.08
CA THR A 49 12.71 -31.02 -44.36
C THR A 49 12.80 -32.41 -43.76
N ASN A 50 11.67 -33.10 -43.55
CA ASN A 50 11.64 -34.47 -43.01
C ASN A 50 11.49 -35.56 -44.08
N GLY A 51 11.12 -35.21 -45.31
CA GLY A 51 10.94 -36.11 -46.45
C GLY A 51 9.61 -36.86 -46.48
N ASP A 52 8.56 -36.38 -45.80
CA ASP A 52 7.26 -37.05 -45.74
C ASP A 52 6.28 -36.65 -46.87
N GLY A 53 6.67 -35.67 -47.69
CA GLY A 53 5.91 -35.18 -48.84
C GLY A 53 5.01 -33.99 -48.52
N LYS A 54 4.95 -33.53 -47.26
CA LYS A 54 4.35 -32.27 -46.85
C LYS A 54 5.45 -31.21 -46.69
N MET A 55 5.11 -29.96 -46.99
CA MET A 55 6.02 -28.85 -46.71
C MET A 55 5.92 -28.53 -45.22
N ASP A 56 7.06 -28.29 -44.57
CA ASP A 56 7.16 -28.00 -43.12
C ASP A 56 7.97 -26.73 -42.83
N ARG A 57 8.51 -26.09 -43.88
CA ARG A 57 9.21 -24.81 -43.77
C ARG A 57 8.86 -23.90 -44.93
N TRP A 58 8.48 -22.67 -44.61
CA TRP A 58 8.16 -21.62 -45.59
C TRP A 58 9.01 -20.39 -45.32
N ILE A 59 9.66 -19.85 -46.35
CA ILE A 59 10.48 -18.63 -46.28
C ILE A 59 9.88 -17.63 -47.26
N TYR A 60 9.68 -16.40 -46.82
CA TYR A 60 9.16 -15.29 -47.61
C TYR A 60 10.24 -14.22 -47.72
N TYR A 61 10.34 -13.60 -48.89
CA TYR A 61 11.35 -12.59 -49.21
C TYR A 61 10.70 -11.25 -49.57
N ASP A 62 11.31 -10.16 -49.12
CA ASP A 62 10.92 -8.80 -49.50
C ASP A 62 11.34 -8.48 -50.95
N SER A 63 11.00 -7.27 -51.41
CA SER A 63 11.33 -6.81 -52.77
C SER A 63 12.82 -6.60 -53.04
N GLU A 64 13.67 -6.61 -51.99
CA GLU A 64 15.13 -6.59 -52.09
C GLU A 64 15.73 -8.01 -52.02
N GLY A 65 14.91 -9.05 -51.88
CA GLY A 65 15.34 -10.44 -51.76
C GLY A 65 15.86 -10.81 -50.36
N LYS A 66 15.62 -9.99 -49.34
CA LYS A 66 15.95 -10.32 -47.94
C LYS A 66 14.79 -11.09 -47.32
N ILE A 67 15.08 -11.95 -46.34
CA ILE A 67 14.04 -12.68 -45.62
C ILE A 67 13.17 -11.65 -44.88
N GLU A 68 11.86 -11.71 -45.09
CA GLU A 68 10.85 -10.96 -44.34
C GLU A 68 10.13 -11.84 -43.32
N ARG A 69 9.95 -13.13 -43.62
CA ARG A 69 9.23 -14.06 -42.75
C ARG A 69 9.70 -15.49 -42.94
N VAL A 70 9.75 -16.27 -41.86
CA VAL A 70 9.91 -17.72 -41.88
C VAL A 70 8.75 -18.33 -41.11
N GLU A 71 8.17 -19.40 -41.62
CA GLU A 71 7.21 -20.26 -40.91
C GLU A 71 7.80 -21.67 -40.83
N GLN A 72 7.63 -22.34 -39.71
CA GLN A 72 8.16 -23.67 -39.48
C GLN A 72 7.17 -24.51 -38.67
N ASP A 73 6.82 -25.67 -39.22
CA ASP A 73 6.12 -26.77 -38.56
C ASP A 73 7.19 -27.66 -37.90
N GLU A 74 7.21 -27.71 -36.57
CA GLU A 74 8.27 -28.41 -35.82
C GLU A 74 7.92 -29.87 -35.52
N ASP A 75 6.63 -30.22 -35.49
CA ASP A 75 6.17 -31.58 -35.23
C ASP A 75 5.58 -32.31 -36.44
N PHE A 76 5.57 -31.64 -37.59
CA PHE A 76 5.19 -32.14 -38.91
C PHE A 76 3.71 -32.55 -39.01
N ASP A 77 2.82 -31.88 -38.24
CA ASP A 77 1.38 -32.12 -38.28
C ASP A 77 0.68 -31.46 -39.50
N GLY A 78 1.40 -30.59 -40.21
CA GLY A 78 0.94 -29.79 -41.35
C GLY A 78 0.54 -28.36 -40.99
N LYS A 79 0.75 -27.92 -39.75
CA LYS A 79 0.51 -26.56 -39.28
C LYS A 79 1.82 -25.97 -38.75
N PRO A 80 2.14 -24.70 -39.06
CA PRO A 80 3.33 -24.09 -38.47
C PRO A 80 3.21 -23.93 -36.95
N ASP A 81 4.33 -24.07 -36.25
CA ASP A 81 4.48 -23.86 -34.81
C ASP A 81 5.29 -22.59 -34.50
N LEU A 82 6.06 -22.10 -35.47
CA LEU A 82 6.98 -20.98 -35.32
C LEU A 82 6.87 -20.03 -36.50
N TRP A 83 6.75 -18.74 -36.21
CA TRP A 83 6.81 -17.67 -37.21
C TRP A 83 7.86 -16.63 -36.80
N LEU A 84 8.86 -16.41 -37.65
CA LEU A 84 9.90 -15.40 -37.45
C LEU A 84 9.66 -14.26 -38.44
N TYR A 85 9.65 -13.02 -37.95
CA TYR A 85 9.47 -11.81 -38.77
C TYR A 85 10.74 -10.98 -38.73
N TYR A 86 11.20 -10.56 -39.90
CA TYR A 86 12.42 -9.81 -40.09
C TYR A 86 12.11 -8.47 -40.75
N GLU A 87 12.81 -7.43 -40.32
CA GLU A 87 12.79 -6.13 -40.98
C GLU A 87 14.23 -5.73 -41.32
N LYS A 88 14.48 -5.40 -42.60
CA LYS A 88 15.83 -5.05 -43.09
C LYS A 88 16.89 -6.08 -42.72
N GLY A 89 16.51 -7.37 -42.70
CA GLY A 89 17.39 -8.50 -42.36
C GLY A 89 17.65 -8.71 -40.86
N LYS A 90 17.00 -7.97 -39.97
CA LYS A 90 17.09 -8.17 -38.51
C LYS A 90 15.79 -8.78 -37.97
N LEU A 91 15.90 -9.81 -37.12
CA LEU A 91 14.75 -10.40 -36.45
C LEU A 91 14.06 -9.33 -35.58
N GLN A 92 12.76 -9.12 -35.79
CA GLN A 92 11.94 -8.16 -35.04
C GLN A 92 10.96 -8.87 -34.11
N ARG A 93 10.40 -10.01 -34.57
CA ARG A 93 9.37 -10.72 -33.83
C ARG A 93 9.44 -12.22 -34.06
N GLU A 94 9.18 -12.98 -33.01
CA GLU A 94 9.00 -14.44 -33.04
C GLU A 94 7.63 -14.75 -32.43
N ASN A 95 6.77 -15.44 -33.19
CA ASN A 95 5.49 -15.96 -32.71
C ASN A 95 5.61 -17.48 -32.58
N VAL A 96 5.08 -18.05 -31.50
CA VAL A 96 5.20 -19.48 -31.20
C VAL A 96 3.84 -20.06 -30.82
N SER A 97 3.52 -21.25 -31.35
CA SER A 97 2.50 -22.15 -30.83
C SER A 97 3.16 -23.08 -29.81
N SER A 98 3.14 -22.70 -28.54
CA SER A 98 3.88 -23.41 -27.48
C SER A 98 3.34 -24.83 -27.24
N LYS A 99 2.07 -25.07 -27.60
CA LYS A 99 1.38 -26.36 -27.51
C LYS A 99 1.38 -27.15 -28.83
N ARG A 100 1.98 -26.61 -29.88
CA ARG A 100 2.06 -27.20 -31.22
C ARG A 100 0.72 -27.67 -31.78
N ASN A 101 -0.19 -26.71 -31.92
CA ASN A 101 -1.54 -26.98 -32.44
C ASN A 101 -1.93 -26.00 -33.57
N GLY A 102 -0.97 -25.18 -34.02
CA GLY A 102 -1.15 -24.11 -34.99
C GLY A 102 -1.73 -22.80 -34.43
N HIS A 103 -2.01 -22.73 -33.12
CA HIS A 103 -2.47 -21.50 -32.47
C HIS A 103 -1.31 -20.83 -31.74
N ILE A 104 -1.03 -19.59 -32.11
CA ILE A 104 0.00 -18.78 -31.46
C ILE A 104 -0.50 -18.37 -30.07
N ASP A 105 0.31 -18.65 -29.05
CA ASP A 105 0.04 -18.26 -27.66
C ASP A 105 1.22 -17.53 -27.01
N LEU A 106 2.28 -17.25 -27.78
CA LEU A 106 3.51 -16.67 -27.29
C LEU A 106 4.17 -15.79 -28.35
N TRP A 107 4.58 -14.58 -27.96
CA TRP A 107 5.23 -13.61 -28.83
C TRP A 107 6.50 -13.07 -28.17
N TYR A 108 7.58 -12.96 -28.91
CA TYR A 108 8.81 -12.24 -28.52
C TYR A 108 9.04 -11.09 -29.50
N PHE A 109 9.44 -9.95 -28.96
CA PHE A 109 9.83 -8.76 -29.70
C PHE A 109 11.29 -8.46 -29.36
N PHE A 110 12.05 -8.10 -30.40
CA PHE A 110 13.50 -7.91 -30.31
C PHE A 110 13.88 -6.47 -30.61
N ASP A 111 14.84 -5.95 -29.85
CA ASP A 111 15.40 -4.63 -30.06
C ASP A 111 16.35 -4.56 -31.26
N SER A 112 16.90 -3.37 -31.52
CA SER A 112 17.85 -3.14 -32.63
C SER A 112 19.16 -3.96 -32.55
N GLN A 113 19.49 -4.48 -31.36
CA GLN A 113 20.65 -5.33 -31.05
C GLN A 113 20.30 -6.83 -31.09
N GLY A 114 19.03 -7.18 -31.31
CA GLY A 114 18.55 -8.56 -31.32
C GLY A 114 18.33 -9.15 -29.92
N GLN A 115 18.24 -8.32 -28.89
CA GLN A 115 17.87 -8.74 -27.52
C GLN A 115 16.36 -8.69 -27.36
N VAL A 116 15.80 -9.57 -26.52
CA VAL A 116 14.35 -9.53 -26.23
C VAL A 116 14.07 -8.26 -25.45
N GLU A 117 13.19 -7.41 -25.97
CA GLU A 117 12.67 -6.22 -25.28
C GLU A 117 11.29 -6.46 -24.67
N ARG A 118 10.51 -7.38 -25.25
CA ARG A 118 9.16 -7.69 -24.79
C ARG A 118 8.77 -9.13 -25.10
N LYS A 119 8.09 -9.76 -24.16
CA LYS A 119 7.43 -11.06 -24.30
C LYS A 119 5.95 -10.89 -24.01
N GLU A 120 5.09 -11.45 -24.85
CA GLU A 120 3.65 -11.52 -24.63
C GLU A 120 3.20 -12.98 -24.61
N GLN A 121 2.15 -13.28 -23.85
CA GLN A 121 1.62 -14.63 -23.72
C GLN A 121 0.10 -14.60 -23.56
N ASP A 122 -0.58 -15.47 -24.30
CA ASP A 122 -2.00 -15.78 -24.19
C ASP A 122 -2.11 -17.05 -23.32
N THR A 123 -2.57 -16.88 -22.08
CA THR A 123 -2.68 -17.97 -21.10
C THR A 123 -4.05 -18.64 -21.14
N ASN A 124 -5.08 -17.97 -21.67
CA ASN A 124 -6.45 -18.47 -21.72
C ASN A 124 -6.84 -19.13 -23.07
N GLY A 125 -6.06 -18.88 -24.13
CA GLY A 125 -6.23 -19.42 -25.48
C GLY A 125 -7.25 -18.69 -26.35
N ASP A 126 -7.60 -17.45 -26.07
CA ASP A 126 -8.58 -16.66 -26.83
C ASP A 126 -7.99 -15.93 -28.05
N GLY A 127 -6.66 -16.03 -28.24
CA GLY A 127 -5.90 -15.41 -29.31
C GLY A 127 -5.43 -14.00 -29.00
N LYS A 128 -5.63 -13.50 -27.77
CA LYS A 128 -5.12 -12.21 -27.29
C LYS A 128 -4.17 -12.46 -26.11
N PRO A 129 -3.02 -11.78 -26.06
CA PRO A 129 -2.16 -11.86 -24.90
C PRO A 129 -2.85 -11.30 -23.65
N ASP A 130 -2.57 -11.91 -22.50
CA ASP A 130 -3.01 -11.48 -21.17
C ASP A 130 -1.84 -11.34 -20.17
N LEU A 131 -0.63 -11.67 -20.60
CA LEU A 131 0.61 -11.50 -19.84
C LEU A 131 1.67 -10.83 -20.70
N TRP A 132 2.23 -9.73 -20.23
CA TRP A 132 3.32 -9.00 -20.86
C TRP A 132 4.51 -8.90 -19.91
N VAL A 133 5.71 -9.10 -20.45
CA VAL A 133 6.99 -8.93 -19.73
C VAL A 133 7.92 -8.07 -20.57
N PHE A 134 8.41 -6.99 -20.00
CA PHE A 134 9.32 -6.04 -20.62
C PHE A 134 10.72 -6.20 -20.06
N TYR A 135 11.72 -6.07 -20.92
CA TYR A 135 13.12 -6.30 -20.61
C TYR A 135 13.97 -5.09 -20.96
N GLU A 136 14.95 -4.80 -20.12
CA GLU A 136 16.06 -3.89 -20.42
C GLU A 136 17.37 -4.60 -20.08
N ASN A 137 18.35 -4.53 -20.98
CA ASN A 137 19.65 -5.21 -20.81
C ASN A 137 19.51 -6.71 -20.44
N ASN A 138 18.58 -7.41 -21.10
CA ASN A 138 18.22 -8.82 -20.84
C ASN A 138 17.71 -9.12 -19.41
N GLN A 139 17.24 -8.12 -18.66
CA GLN A 139 16.63 -8.30 -17.34
C GLN A 139 15.18 -7.82 -17.36
N PRO A 140 14.23 -8.54 -16.72
CA PRO A 140 12.85 -8.09 -16.64
C PRO A 140 12.77 -6.82 -15.78
N VAL A 141 12.16 -5.78 -16.33
CA VAL A 141 11.96 -4.49 -15.66
C VAL A 141 10.49 -4.22 -15.36
N ARG A 142 9.56 -4.87 -16.07
CA ARG A 142 8.13 -4.70 -15.86
C ARG A 142 7.36 -5.95 -16.29
N ASN A 143 6.35 -6.31 -15.51
CA ASN A 143 5.38 -7.34 -15.85
C ASN A 143 3.98 -6.72 -15.81
N GLU A 144 3.12 -7.07 -16.75
CA GLU A 144 1.71 -6.67 -16.79
C GLU A 144 0.82 -7.90 -16.98
N GLU A 145 -0.33 -7.92 -16.33
CA GLU A 145 -1.30 -9.03 -16.35
C GLU A 145 -2.71 -8.45 -16.55
N ASP A 146 -3.46 -8.99 -17.50
CA ASP A 146 -4.92 -8.90 -17.61
C ASP A 146 -5.48 -10.17 -16.96
N ARG A 147 -6.07 -10.03 -15.77
CA ARG A 147 -6.44 -11.19 -14.93
C ARG A 147 -7.88 -11.62 -15.15
N ASN A 148 -8.71 -10.71 -15.65
CA ASN A 148 -10.12 -10.96 -15.94
C ASN A 148 -10.40 -11.16 -17.44
N PHE A 149 -9.39 -11.00 -18.29
CA PHE A 149 -9.41 -11.17 -19.74
C PHE A 149 -10.35 -10.19 -20.45
N ASP A 150 -10.51 -8.98 -19.93
CA ASP A 150 -11.34 -7.92 -20.52
C ASP A 150 -10.58 -7.05 -21.56
N GLY A 151 -9.29 -7.32 -21.76
CA GLY A 151 -8.38 -6.59 -22.63
C GLY A 151 -7.68 -5.40 -21.95
N LYS A 152 -7.81 -5.24 -20.63
CA LYS A 152 -7.13 -4.20 -19.86
C LYS A 152 -6.21 -4.82 -18.81
N VAL A 153 -5.14 -4.10 -18.50
CA VAL A 153 -4.18 -4.54 -17.48
C VAL A 153 -4.80 -4.37 -16.09
N ASP A 154 -4.89 -5.48 -15.36
CA ASP A 154 -5.33 -5.52 -13.96
C ASP A 154 -4.19 -5.39 -12.97
N ARG A 155 -2.98 -5.77 -13.38
CA ARG A 155 -1.79 -5.65 -12.53
C ARG A 155 -0.56 -5.28 -13.32
N ALA A 156 0.21 -4.34 -12.79
CA ALA A 156 1.54 -4.03 -13.27
C ALA A 156 2.57 -4.11 -12.13
N ALA A 157 3.65 -4.84 -12.33
CA ALA A 157 4.78 -4.92 -11.40
C ALA A 157 6.03 -4.32 -12.04
N THR A 158 6.68 -3.37 -11.36
CA THR A 158 7.97 -2.79 -11.77
C THR A 158 9.10 -3.41 -10.96
N LEU A 159 10.19 -3.74 -11.63
CA LEU A 159 11.38 -4.36 -11.04
C LEU A 159 12.58 -3.42 -11.17
N GLN A 160 13.40 -3.36 -10.11
CA GLN A 160 14.68 -2.65 -10.08
C GLN A 160 15.74 -3.60 -9.53
N GLY A 161 16.83 -3.80 -10.28
CA GLY A 161 17.88 -4.76 -9.91
C GLY A 161 17.35 -6.19 -9.71
N GLY A 162 16.36 -6.60 -10.51
CA GLY A 162 15.74 -7.93 -10.44
C GLY A 162 14.78 -8.14 -9.27
N LYS A 163 14.48 -7.11 -8.47
CA LYS A 163 13.52 -7.16 -7.36
C LYS A 163 12.34 -6.25 -7.63
N ILE A 164 11.14 -6.66 -7.22
CA ILE A 164 9.95 -5.81 -7.29
C ILE A 164 10.18 -4.55 -6.45
N SER A 165 9.99 -3.38 -7.05
CA SER A 165 10.02 -2.07 -6.39
C SER A 165 8.62 -1.46 -6.26
N ARG A 166 7.71 -1.78 -7.19
CA ARG A 166 6.33 -1.29 -7.19
C ARG A 166 5.38 -2.33 -7.78
N VAL A 167 4.17 -2.42 -7.22
CA VAL A 167 3.04 -3.16 -7.80
C VAL A 167 1.83 -2.23 -7.83
N GLU A 168 1.15 -2.19 -8.96
CA GLU A 168 -0.07 -1.42 -9.22
C GLU A 168 -1.16 -2.42 -9.59
N GLU A 169 -2.34 -2.32 -8.98
CA GLU A 169 -3.45 -3.23 -9.21
C GLU A 169 -4.76 -2.46 -9.38
N SER A 170 -5.57 -2.88 -10.35
CA SER A 170 -6.99 -2.56 -10.52
C SER A 170 -7.76 -3.58 -9.70
N THR A 171 -8.25 -3.20 -8.52
CA THR A 171 -8.89 -4.17 -7.60
C THR A 171 -10.35 -4.45 -7.95
N ASN A 172 -10.98 -3.58 -8.75
CA ASN A 172 -12.34 -3.76 -9.25
C ASN A 172 -12.42 -4.30 -10.69
N GLY A 173 -11.28 -4.47 -11.38
CA GLY A 173 -11.21 -5.00 -12.74
C GLY A 173 -11.64 -4.04 -13.84
N ASP A 174 -11.70 -2.72 -13.60
CA ASP A 174 -12.10 -1.75 -14.62
C ASP A 174 -10.94 -1.24 -15.50
N GLY A 175 -9.71 -1.66 -15.17
CA GLY A 175 -8.45 -1.29 -15.82
C GLY A 175 -7.81 -0.01 -15.28
N LYS A 176 -8.39 0.63 -14.26
CA LYS A 176 -7.79 1.76 -13.55
C LYS A 176 -7.15 1.26 -12.26
N MET A 177 -5.86 1.54 -12.12
CA MET A 177 -5.12 1.16 -10.92
C MET A 177 -5.64 1.94 -9.71
N ASP A 178 -6.01 1.23 -8.65
CA ASP A 178 -6.53 1.79 -7.41
C ASP A 178 -5.78 1.29 -6.16
N SER A 179 -4.87 0.32 -6.32
CA SER A 179 -3.95 -0.12 -5.28
C SER A 179 -2.50 -0.01 -5.73
N PHE A 180 -1.66 0.63 -4.91
CA PHE A 180 -0.25 0.85 -5.20
C PHE A 180 0.60 0.38 -4.01
N SER A 181 1.43 -0.63 -4.22
CA SER A 181 2.34 -1.19 -3.22
C SER A 181 3.78 -0.87 -3.56
N TYR A 182 4.54 -0.34 -2.60
CA TYR A 182 5.94 0.07 -2.76
C TYR A 182 6.86 -0.78 -1.90
N PHE A 183 7.95 -1.25 -2.51
CA PHE A 183 8.87 -2.20 -1.91
C PHE A 183 10.28 -1.61 -1.86
N GLN A 184 10.97 -1.82 -0.75
CA GLN A 184 12.38 -1.50 -0.60
C GLN A 184 13.14 -2.78 -0.24
N ASN A 185 14.15 -3.13 -1.02
CA ASN A 185 14.94 -4.36 -0.84
C ASN A 185 14.09 -5.65 -0.80
N GLY A 186 12.90 -5.65 -1.41
CA GLY A 186 11.94 -6.76 -1.41
C GLY A 186 10.95 -6.79 -0.24
N GLN A 187 11.01 -5.81 0.67
CA GLN A 187 10.05 -5.66 1.77
C GLN A 187 9.02 -4.56 1.44
N LEU A 188 7.75 -4.82 1.71
CA LEU A 188 6.69 -3.81 1.59
C LEU A 188 6.95 -2.70 2.62
N VAL A 189 7.00 -1.44 2.17
CA VAL A 189 7.22 -0.27 3.03
C VAL A 189 6.05 0.71 3.01
N ARG A 190 5.25 0.71 1.93
CA ARG A 190 4.07 1.56 1.78
C ARG A 190 3.03 0.90 0.90
N LYS A 191 1.76 1.09 1.23
CA LYS A 191 0.62 0.74 0.38
C LYS A 191 -0.36 1.91 0.31
N GLU A 192 -0.87 2.19 -0.86
CA GLU A 192 -1.86 3.25 -1.13
C GLU A 192 -3.09 2.62 -1.77
N ILE A 193 -4.28 3.03 -1.35
CA ILE A 193 -5.53 2.48 -1.85
C ILE A 193 -6.55 3.62 -2.07
N ASP A 194 -7.15 3.67 -3.26
CA ASP A 194 -8.38 4.39 -3.55
C ASP A 194 -9.55 3.41 -3.34
N ARG A 195 -10.06 3.34 -2.10
CA ARG A 195 -11.13 2.40 -1.73
C ARG A 195 -12.47 2.78 -2.37
N LYS A 196 -12.62 4.05 -2.76
CA LYS A 196 -13.85 4.60 -3.34
C LYS A 196 -13.84 4.57 -4.88
N HIS A 197 -12.74 4.16 -5.51
CA HIS A 197 -12.49 4.18 -6.96
C HIS A 197 -12.80 5.55 -7.60
N ALA A 198 -12.49 6.63 -6.88
CA ALA A 198 -12.78 8.01 -7.28
C ALA A 198 -11.63 8.67 -8.05
N GLY A 199 -10.53 7.95 -8.30
CA GLY A 199 -9.28 8.45 -8.86
C GLY A 199 -8.38 9.17 -7.84
N ARG A 200 -8.63 9.01 -6.53
CA ARG A 200 -7.88 9.66 -5.46
C ARG A 200 -7.66 8.68 -4.32
N ILE A 201 -6.41 8.57 -3.88
CA ILE A 201 -6.05 7.72 -2.72
C ILE A 201 -6.75 8.25 -1.48
N ASP A 202 -7.37 7.35 -0.71
CA ASP A 202 -8.02 7.67 0.55
C ASP A 202 -7.50 6.84 1.75
N LEU A 203 -6.54 5.96 1.48
CA LEU A 203 -5.90 5.11 2.49
C LEU A 203 -4.41 4.95 2.19
N TRP A 204 -3.56 5.26 3.18
CA TRP A 204 -2.13 5.01 3.14
C TRP A 204 -1.73 4.11 4.31
N GLY A 205 -1.03 3.01 4.04
CA GLY A 205 -0.44 2.13 5.04
C GLY A 205 1.08 2.15 4.96
N TYR A 206 1.75 2.21 6.11
CA TYR A 206 3.21 2.21 6.22
C TYR A 206 3.67 0.99 7.00
N TYR A 207 4.70 0.33 6.48
CA TYR A 207 5.12 -0.98 6.96
C TYR A 207 6.60 -0.96 7.38
N ARG A 208 6.92 -1.71 8.43
CA ARG A 208 8.29 -1.95 8.90
C ARG A 208 8.43 -3.43 9.25
N GLU A 209 9.45 -4.08 8.73
CA GLU A 209 9.71 -5.52 8.96
C GLU A 209 8.47 -6.40 8.68
N GLY A 210 7.70 -6.03 7.65
CA GLY A 210 6.48 -6.74 7.25
C GLY A 210 5.24 -6.47 8.10
N ARG A 211 5.29 -5.58 9.09
CA ARG A 211 4.16 -5.22 9.96
C ARG A 211 3.68 -3.80 9.68
N LEU A 212 2.36 -3.59 9.75
CA LEU A 212 1.75 -2.26 9.66
C LEU A 212 2.11 -1.48 10.92
N VAL A 213 2.71 -0.29 10.77
CA VAL A 213 3.10 0.57 11.89
C VAL A 213 2.32 1.89 11.92
N ARG A 214 1.78 2.30 10.77
CA ARG A 214 0.95 3.51 10.64
C ARG A 214 -0.04 3.35 9.51
N GLN A 215 -1.25 3.86 9.71
CA GLN A 215 -2.28 3.98 8.67
C GLN A 215 -2.83 5.40 8.69
N GLU A 216 -3.04 5.98 7.51
CA GLU A 216 -3.66 7.29 7.32
C GLU A 216 -4.91 7.12 6.46
N GLU A 217 -5.99 7.81 6.82
CA GLU A 217 -7.26 7.76 6.11
C GLU A 217 -7.76 9.16 5.78
N ASP A 218 -8.11 9.40 4.51
CA ASP A 218 -8.87 10.56 4.06
C ASP A 218 -10.37 10.18 4.05
N LEU A 219 -11.07 10.57 5.11
CA LEU A 219 -12.46 10.21 5.32
C LEU A 219 -13.39 11.11 4.47
N ASN A 220 -13.01 12.37 4.29
CA ASN A 220 -13.83 13.41 3.67
C ASN A 220 -13.56 13.60 2.14
N GLY A 221 -12.45 13.06 1.62
CA GLY A 221 -12.08 13.08 0.20
C GLY A 221 -11.37 14.37 -0.27
N ASP A 222 -10.81 15.17 0.63
CA ASP A 222 -10.09 16.43 0.31
C ASP A 222 -8.61 16.22 -0.08
N GLY A 223 -8.12 14.98 -0.03
CA GLY A 223 -6.75 14.59 -0.33
C GLY A 223 -5.79 14.70 0.85
N LYS A 224 -6.29 14.95 2.07
CA LYS A 224 -5.51 14.96 3.32
C LYS A 224 -6.04 13.89 4.26
N ALA A 225 -5.15 13.37 5.11
CA ALA A 225 -5.56 12.41 6.12
C ALA A 225 -6.37 13.12 7.22
N ASP A 226 -7.60 12.67 7.43
CA ASP A 226 -8.44 13.04 8.57
C ASP A 226 -8.08 12.20 9.80
N ARG A 227 -7.67 10.94 9.60
CA ARG A 227 -7.35 10.00 10.67
C ARG A 227 -5.96 9.40 10.49
N VAL A 228 -5.21 9.31 11.58
CA VAL A 228 -3.93 8.60 11.65
C VAL A 228 -3.97 7.57 12.77
N LEU A 229 -3.66 6.32 12.43
CA LEU A 229 -3.58 5.18 13.35
C LEU A 229 -2.12 4.75 13.49
N TYR A 230 -1.70 4.44 14.71
CA TYR A 230 -0.35 3.94 15.02
C TYR A 230 -0.44 2.58 15.69
N PHE A 231 0.43 1.67 15.26
CA PHE A 231 0.40 0.26 15.68
C PHE A 231 1.73 -0.15 16.29
N GLN A 232 1.68 -0.98 17.34
CA GLN A 232 2.81 -1.68 17.91
C GLN A 232 2.56 -3.20 17.81
N GLY A 233 3.25 -3.86 16.89
CA GLY A 233 2.92 -5.25 16.56
C GLY A 233 1.56 -5.33 15.87
N GLU A 234 0.61 -6.03 16.48
CA GLU A 234 -0.79 -6.14 15.99
C GLU A 234 -1.75 -5.22 16.76
N GLU A 235 -1.27 -4.51 17.78
CA GLU A 235 -2.11 -3.67 18.63
C GLU A 235 -2.15 -2.22 18.13
N LEU A 236 -3.36 -1.67 17.99
CA LEU A 236 -3.56 -0.22 17.87
C LEU A 236 -3.18 0.41 19.22
N VAL A 237 -2.26 1.37 19.20
CA VAL A 237 -1.79 2.07 20.42
C VAL A 237 -2.21 3.53 20.46
N ARG A 238 -2.43 4.15 19.29
CA ARG A 238 -2.83 5.57 19.20
C ARG A 238 -3.67 5.82 17.95
N ARG A 239 -4.68 6.67 18.09
CA ARG A 239 -5.46 7.27 17.00
C ARG A 239 -5.42 8.78 17.14
N GLU A 240 -5.17 9.47 16.03
CA GLU A 240 -5.33 10.92 15.88
C GLU A 240 -6.42 11.17 14.84
N GLU A 241 -7.29 12.14 15.09
CA GLU A 241 -8.39 12.44 14.19
C GLU A 241 -8.73 13.94 14.17
N ASP A 242 -8.89 14.49 12.97
CA ASP A 242 -9.62 15.73 12.70
C ASP A 242 -11.10 15.37 12.56
N SER A 243 -11.76 15.17 13.71
CA SER A 243 -13.15 14.70 13.74
C SER A 243 -14.13 15.76 13.23
N ARG A 244 -13.70 17.02 13.14
CA ARG A 244 -14.51 18.15 12.69
C ARG A 244 -14.20 18.63 11.27
N GLY A 245 -13.20 18.04 10.59
CA GLY A 245 -12.79 18.41 9.22
C GLY A 245 -12.30 19.85 9.09
N LYS A 246 -11.61 20.39 10.10
CA LYS A 246 -11.11 21.78 10.12
C LYS A 246 -9.63 21.89 9.69
N GLY A 247 -9.04 20.80 9.23
CA GLY A 247 -7.63 20.67 8.84
C GLY A 247 -6.66 20.56 10.01
N ARG A 248 -7.13 20.23 11.22
CA ARG A 248 -6.33 20.13 12.46
C ARG A 248 -6.86 18.98 13.31
N ILE A 249 -5.94 18.17 13.86
CA ILE A 249 -6.31 17.10 14.80
C ILE A 249 -6.98 17.72 16.03
N ASP A 250 -8.18 17.24 16.35
CA ASP A 250 -8.97 17.67 17.51
C ASP A 250 -9.26 16.53 18.50
N LEU A 251 -8.88 15.31 18.14
CA LEU A 251 -9.06 14.10 18.93
C LEU A 251 -7.80 13.25 18.90
N ILE A 252 -7.29 12.88 20.08
CA ILE A 252 -6.24 11.87 20.22
C ILE A 252 -6.73 10.80 21.20
N GLU A 253 -6.66 9.54 20.80
CA GLU A 253 -6.99 8.40 21.65
C GLU A 253 -5.78 7.50 21.81
N PHE A 254 -5.60 6.98 23.02
CA PHE A 254 -4.57 6.03 23.37
C PHE A 254 -5.19 4.74 23.85
N PHE A 255 -4.61 3.63 23.40
CA PHE A 255 -5.11 2.29 23.65
C PHE A 255 -4.07 1.47 24.40
N SER A 256 -4.54 0.59 25.28
CA SER A 256 -3.71 -0.36 26.01
C SER A 256 -4.46 -1.68 26.10
N GLN A 257 -3.82 -2.79 25.71
CA GLN A 257 -4.44 -4.13 25.70
C GLN A 257 -5.77 -4.14 24.92
N GLY A 258 -5.81 -3.44 23.79
CA GLY A 258 -7.00 -3.33 22.92
C GLY A 258 -8.16 -2.50 23.47
N LYS A 259 -8.03 -1.85 24.63
CA LYS A 259 -9.06 -0.99 25.23
C LYS A 259 -8.62 0.48 25.20
N LEU A 260 -9.60 1.39 25.07
CA LEU A 260 -9.36 2.82 25.22
C LEU A 260 -8.87 3.09 26.65
N ALA A 261 -7.70 3.72 26.76
CA ALA A 261 -7.07 4.06 28.03
C ALA A 261 -7.14 5.56 28.32
N ARG A 262 -6.91 6.39 27.29
CA ARG A 262 -6.99 7.86 27.39
C ARG A 262 -7.55 8.47 26.12
N ARG A 263 -8.17 9.64 26.26
CA ARG A 263 -8.63 10.48 25.15
C ARG A 263 -8.34 11.94 25.46
N LEU A 264 -7.62 12.62 24.58
CA LEU A 264 -7.46 14.08 24.57
C LEU A 264 -8.40 14.67 23.51
N MET A 265 -9.02 15.80 23.84
CA MET A 265 -9.96 16.48 22.95
C MET A 265 -9.78 18.01 23.02
N ASP A 266 -9.76 18.65 21.85
CA ASP A 266 -10.04 20.08 21.69
C ASP A 266 -11.57 20.20 21.66
N SER A 267 -12.24 20.22 22.81
CA SER A 267 -13.69 20.22 22.90
C SER A 267 -14.29 21.54 22.39
N LYS A 268 -13.54 22.65 22.52
CA LYS A 268 -13.94 24.00 22.10
C LYS A 268 -13.71 24.26 20.60
N GLY A 269 -12.82 23.51 19.95
CA GLY A 269 -12.51 23.62 18.52
C GLY A 269 -11.59 24.80 18.18
N GLU A 270 -10.76 25.23 19.13
CA GLU A 270 -9.89 26.41 19.03
C GLU A 270 -8.49 26.05 18.52
N GLY A 271 -8.17 24.75 18.41
CA GLY A 271 -6.88 24.22 17.98
C GLY A 271 -5.94 23.90 19.14
N LYS A 272 -6.44 23.85 20.37
CA LYS A 272 -5.73 23.39 21.56
C LYS A 272 -6.57 22.33 22.24
N PHE A 273 -5.95 21.22 22.66
CA PHE A 273 -6.65 20.26 23.52
C PHE A 273 -7.00 20.95 24.84
N ASP A 274 -8.20 20.70 25.35
CA ASP A 274 -8.70 21.30 26.59
C ASP A 274 -9.29 20.26 27.54
N SER A 275 -9.43 19.01 27.10
CA SER A 275 -10.05 17.94 27.88
C SER A 275 -9.27 16.63 27.78
N LEU A 276 -9.01 15.99 28.92
CA LEU A 276 -8.44 14.64 29.03
C LEU A 276 -9.45 13.71 29.71
N TYR A 277 -9.74 12.58 29.08
CA TYR A 277 -10.53 11.50 29.65
C TYR A 277 -9.65 10.28 29.88
N VAL A 278 -9.77 9.67 31.05
CA VAL A 278 -8.99 8.48 31.46
C VAL A 278 -9.96 7.36 31.78
N PHE A 279 -9.70 6.21 31.15
CA PHE A 279 -10.56 5.06 31.22
C PHE A 279 -9.87 3.94 32.00
N LYS A 280 -10.62 3.25 32.84
CA LYS A 280 -10.20 2.04 33.55
C LYS A 280 -11.19 0.93 33.26
N ASP A 281 -10.71 -0.20 32.75
CA ASP A 281 -11.53 -1.34 32.35
C ASP A 281 -12.68 -0.99 31.39
N GLY A 282 -12.47 0.01 30.53
CA GLY A 282 -13.45 0.50 29.55
C GLY A 282 -14.49 1.48 30.10
N LYS A 283 -14.41 1.86 31.38
CA LYS A 283 -15.28 2.85 32.01
C LYS A 283 -14.53 4.16 32.25
N LEU A 284 -15.21 5.30 32.13
CA LEU A 284 -14.63 6.60 32.46
C LEU A 284 -14.34 6.65 33.95
N ALA A 285 -13.08 6.89 34.32
CA ALA A 285 -12.65 6.93 35.71
C ALA A 285 -12.25 8.34 36.15
N ARG A 286 -11.68 9.13 35.23
CA ARG A 286 -11.24 10.50 35.48
C ARG A 286 -11.40 11.36 34.22
N GLU A 287 -11.77 12.61 34.43
CA GLU A 287 -11.74 13.67 33.42
C GLU A 287 -10.91 14.85 33.95
N GLU A 288 -10.12 15.50 33.10
CA GLU A 288 -9.45 16.77 33.40
C GLU A 288 -9.78 17.80 32.33
N ARG A 289 -9.92 19.07 32.73
CA ARG A 289 -10.29 20.18 31.85
C ARG A 289 -9.41 21.40 32.09
N ASP A 290 -8.99 22.02 31.00
CA ASP A 290 -8.40 23.36 30.93
C ASP A 290 -9.55 24.33 30.61
N THR A 291 -10.15 24.87 31.67
CA THR A 291 -11.32 25.73 31.56
C THR A 291 -10.94 27.14 31.12
N ASP A 292 -9.72 27.59 31.42
CA ASP A 292 -9.27 28.96 31.14
C ASP A 292 -8.34 29.14 29.91
N GLY A 293 -7.88 28.04 29.33
CA GLY A 293 -7.15 27.96 28.06
C GLY A 293 -5.64 28.21 28.15
N ASP A 294 -5.06 28.13 29.35
CA ASP A 294 -3.64 28.39 29.58
C ASP A 294 -2.70 27.22 29.24
N GLY A 295 -3.25 26.03 28.94
CA GLY A 295 -2.52 24.82 28.61
C GLY A 295 -2.22 23.89 29.79
N VAL A 296 -2.70 24.24 30.99
CA VAL A 296 -2.67 23.42 32.21
C VAL A 296 -4.11 23.07 32.58
N PHE A 297 -4.35 21.83 32.99
CA PHE A 297 -5.67 21.48 33.49
C PHE A 297 -5.94 22.20 34.83
N ASP A 298 -7.17 22.66 35.06
CA ASP A 298 -7.56 23.35 36.30
C ASP A 298 -8.79 22.72 36.98
N VAL A 299 -9.45 21.76 36.32
CA VAL A 299 -10.52 20.94 36.91
C VAL A 299 -10.22 19.47 36.68
N ARG A 300 -10.39 18.64 37.72
CA ARG A 300 -10.30 17.17 37.64
C ARG A 300 -11.53 16.55 38.29
N ILE A 301 -12.21 15.65 37.58
CA ILE A 301 -13.42 14.97 38.02
C ILE A 301 -13.15 13.47 38.07
N PHE A 302 -13.59 12.80 39.14
CA PHE A 302 -13.50 11.36 39.34
C PHE A 302 -14.89 10.73 39.31
N PHE A 303 -15.00 9.57 38.67
CA PHE A 303 -16.25 8.87 38.47
C PHE A 303 -16.24 7.50 39.14
N ASP A 304 -17.40 7.03 39.58
CA ASP A 304 -17.61 5.67 40.07
C ASP A 304 -17.80 4.67 38.90
N GLU A 305 -17.96 3.40 39.24
CA GLU A 305 -18.18 2.33 38.25
C GLU A 305 -19.49 2.44 37.47
N ASN A 306 -20.43 3.29 37.91
CA ASN A 306 -21.69 3.58 37.26
C ASN A 306 -21.64 4.89 36.44
N GLY A 307 -20.50 5.58 36.43
CA GLY A 307 -20.32 6.87 35.76
C GLY A 307 -20.89 8.07 36.53
N GLN A 308 -21.19 7.93 37.82
CA GLN A 308 -21.58 9.04 38.68
C GLN A 308 -20.35 9.76 39.21
N GLU A 309 -20.40 11.08 39.31
CA GLU A 309 -19.34 11.87 39.92
C GLU A 309 -19.18 11.47 41.39
N LEU A 310 -17.95 11.14 41.78
CA LEU A 310 -17.56 10.90 43.17
C LEU A 310 -16.97 12.16 43.78
N ARG A 311 -16.11 12.83 43.02
CA ARG A 311 -15.29 13.91 43.50
C ARG A 311 -14.85 14.81 42.35
N GLN A 312 -14.77 16.10 42.62
CA GLN A 312 -14.15 17.10 41.76
C GLN A 312 -13.04 17.81 42.54
N GLU A 313 -11.95 18.12 41.87
CA GLU A 313 -10.83 18.92 42.34
C GLU A 313 -10.68 20.11 41.39
N ALA A 314 -10.32 21.28 41.91
CA ALA A 314 -10.02 22.45 41.09
C ALA A 314 -8.82 23.25 41.64
N ASP A 315 -8.12 23.89 40.71
CA ASP A 315 -7.10 24.92 40.96
C ASP A 315 -7.71 26.28 40.54
N THR A 316 -8.02 27.13 41.52
CA THR A 316 -8.65 28.43 41.28
C THR A 316 -7.64 29.58 41.27
N ASN A 317 -6.40 29.35 41.73
CA ASN A 317 -5.36 30.37 41.81
C ASN A 317 -4.24 30.23 40.76
N ARG A 318 -4.25 29.14 39.98
CA ARG A 318 -3.30 28.78 38.90
C ARG A 318 -1.89 28.46 39.38
N ASP A 319 -1.74 27.91 40.58
CA ASP A 319 -0.45 27.46 41.10
C ASP A 319 -0.17 25.95 40.85
N ARG A 320 -1.08 25.30 40.13
CA ARG A 320 -1.13 23.87 39.77
C ARG A 320 -1.46 22.94 40.93
N ARG A 321 -1.80 23.47 42.10
CA ARG A 321 -2.23 22.69 43.25
C ARG A 321 -3.74 22.77 43.36
N VAL A 322 -4.32 21.72 43.93
CA VAL A 322 -5.75 21.73 44.21
C VAL A 322 -5.99 22.65 45.40
N ASP A 323 -6.92 23.58 45.26
CA ASP A 323 -7.38 24.47 46.33
C ASP A 323 -8.89 24.34 46.60
N VAL A 324 -9.63 23.63 45.75
CA VAL A 324 -11.05 23.27 45.97
C VAL A 324 -11.28 21.78 45.75
N TRP A 325 -11.96 21.14 46.70
CA TRP A 325 -12.43 19.76 46.62
C TRP A 325 -13.95 19.71 46.80
N VAL A 326 -14.66 19.02 45.91
CA VAL A 326 -16.10 18.79 46.03
C VAL A 326 -16.36 17.29 46.04
N THR A 327 -17.10 16.80 47.04
CA THR A 327 -17.51 15.39 47.15
C THR A 327 -19.00 15.25 46.87
N TYR A 328 -19.35 14.28 46.03
CA TYR A 328 -20.70 13.97 45.62
C TYR A 328 -21.20 12.69 46.31
N LYS A 329 -22.49 12.68 46.67
CA LYS A 329 -23.21 11.51 47.18
C LYS A 329 -24.56 11.45 46.50
N ASP A 330 -24.91 10.29 45.93
CA ASP A 330 -26.14 10.08 45.17
C ASP A 330 -26.35 11.15 44.07
N GLY A 331 -25.26 11.51 43.38
CA GLY A 331 -25.25 12.53 42.33
C GLY A 331 -25.42 13.99 42.79
N LYS A 332 -25.47 14.25 44.11
CA LYS A 332 -25.60 15.60 44.67
C LYS A 332 -24.33 16.00 45.43
N ARG A 333 -23.96 17.28 45.35
CA ARG A 333 -22.89 17.84 46.19
C ARG A 333 -23.24 17.61 47.66
N SER A 334 -22.29 17.09 48.42
CA SER A 334 -22.46 16.76 49.84
C SER A 334 -21.46 17.50 50.74
N LEU A 335 -20.25 17.73 50.24
CA LEU A 335 -19.17 18.42 50.94
C LEU A 335 -18.34 19.20 49.92
N GLN A 336 -17.93 20.40 50.29
CA GLN A 336 -16.88 21.17 49.63
C GLN A 336 -15.83 21.55 50.67
N GLU A 337 -14.57 21.30 50.37
CA GLU A 337 -13.42 21.70 51.17
C GLU A 337 -12.59 22.68 50.34
N GLU A 338 -12.05 23.72 50.97
CA GLU A 338 -11.29 24.78 50.31
C GLU A 338 -10.02 25.11 51.10
N ASP A 339 -8.95 25.42 50.37
CA ASP A 339 -7.73 26.04 50.86
C ASP A 339 -7.75 27.52 50.46
N LEU A 340 -8.33 28.36 51.31
CA LEU A 340 -8.55 29.78 51.03
C LEU A 340 -7.26 30.61 51.08
N ASN A 341 -6.20 30.08 51.69
CA ASN A 341 -4.92 30.75 51.84
C ASN A 341 -3.81 30.17 50.94
N PHE A 342 -4.12 29.10 50.20
CA PHE A 342 -3.27 28.45 49.20
C PHE A 342 -1.98 27.85 49.76
N ASN A 343 -2.01 27.30 50.99
CA ASN A 343 -0.85 26.64 51.62
C ASN A 343 -0.81 25.12 51.43
N GLY A 344 -1.78 24.55 50.71
CA GLY A 344 -2.00 23.13 50.49
C GLY A 344 -2.84 22.44 51.58
N ARG A 345 -3.45 23.18 52.51
CA ARG A 345 -4.25 22.65 53.62
C ARG A 345 -5.63 23.30 53.64
N ILE A 346 -6.63 22.53 54.03
CA ILE A 346 -8.01 22.98 54.10
C ILE A 346 -8.21 23.90 55.30
N ASP A 347 -8.78 25.07 55.06
CA ASP A 347 -9.24 26.00 56.08
C ASP A 347 -10.75 26.36 55.98
N GLY A 348 -11.44 25.91 54.92
CA GLY A 348 -12.89 26.04 54.74
C GLY A 348 -13.58 24.71 54.46
N ARG A 349 -14.73 24.47 55.10
CA ARG A 349 -15.65 23.35 54.80
C ARG A 349 -17.09 23.79 54.70
N TYR A 350 -17.79 23.27 53.70
CA TYR A 350 -19.19 23.54 53.43
C TYR A 350 -19.94 22.22 53.20
N PHE A 351 -21.00 21.99 53.97
CA PHE A 351 -21.84 20.80 53.85
C PHE A 351 -23.13 21.16 53.14
N PHE A 352 -23.54 20.30 52.21
CA PHE A 352 -24.68 20.55 51.35
C PHE A 352 -25.81 19.55 51.62
N LYS A 353 -27.06 20.03 51.53
CA LYS A 353 -28.25 19.19 51.48
C LYS A 353 -29.22 19.79 50.46
N ASP A 354 -29.66 18.97 49.52
CA ASP A 354 -30.57 19.40 48.44
C ASP A 354 -30.09 20.63 47.64
N GLY A 355 -28.76 20.77 47.51
CA GLY A 355 -28.11 21.85 46.75
C GLY A 355 -27.79 23.11 47.55
N GLU A 356 -28.25 23.20 48.80
CA GLU A 356 -28.02 24.36 49.67
C GLU A 356 -26.96 24.05 50.73
N VAL A 357 -26.17 25.08 51.09
CA VAL A 357 -25.21 24.99 52.21
C VAL A 357 -25.99 24.94 53.53
N VAL A 358 -25.93 23.82 54.23
CA VAL A 358 -26.58 23.61 55.54
C VAL A 358 -25.64 23.83 56.71
N LYS A 359 -24.33 23.80 56.48
CA LYS A 359 -23.32 24.02 57.51
C LYS A 359 -22.02 24.50 56.87
N GLN A 360 -21.37 25.47 57.52
CA GLN A 360 -20.03 25.93 57.18
C GLN A 360 -19.14 25.81 58.42
N GLU A 361 -17.89 25.37 58.24
CA GLU A 361 -16.87 25.30 59.28
C GLU A 361 -15.58 25.95 58.78
N GLN A 362 -14.96 26.75 59.64
CA GLN A 362 -13.56 27.13 59.47
C GLN A 362 -12.70 26.08 60.17
N VAL A 363 -11.71 25.54 59.48
CA VAL A 363 -10.87 24.44 59.99
C VAL A 363 -9.44 24.94 60.16
N ALA A 364 -8.77 24.51 61.22
CA ALA A 364 -7.36 24.84 61.42
C ALA A 364 -6.49 23.90 60.58
N GLU A 365 -6.26 24.28 59.31
CA GLU A 365 -5.25 23.68 58.41
C GLU A 365 -5.30 22.14 58.33
N ALA A 366 -6.45 21.59 57.96
CA ALA A 366 -6.64 20.14 57.82
C ALA A 366 -6.00 19.59 56.54
N GLU A 367 -5.58 18.33 56.59
CA GLU A 367 -5.17 17.60 55.38
C GLU A 367 -6.38 17.31 54.48
N PRO A 368 -6.23 17.37 53.15
CA PRO A 368 -7.28 16.94 52.23
C PRO A 368 -7.66 15.47 52.44
N GLY A 369 -8.95 15.17 52.29
CA GLY A 369 -9.49 13.83 52.50
C GLY A 369 -8.96 12.76 51.53
N SER A 370 -8.10 13.13 50.59
CA SER A 370 -7.47 12.23 49.62
C SER A 370 -6.16 12.84 49.08
N PRO A 371 -5.16 12.01 48.72
CA PRO A 371 -3.93 12.50 48.14
C PRO A 371 -4.21 13.24 46.82
N THR A 372 -3.74 14.48 46.73
CA THR A 372 -3.85 15.30 45.53
C THR A 372 -2.56 15.26 44.74
N LEU A 373 -2.68 14.99 43.44
CA LEU A 373 -1.59 15.23 42.51
C LEU A 373 -1.75 16.65 41.95
N PRO A 374 -0.64 17.39 41.76
CA PRO A 374 -0.66 18.63 41.00
C PRO A 374 -1.31 18.43 39.63
N PHE A 375 -1.87 19.51 39.08
CA PHE A 375 -2.34 19.50 37.70
C PHE A 375 -1.16 19.47 36.72
N ALA A 376 -1.31 18.66 35.68
CA ALA A 376 -0.32 18.49 34.63
C ALA A 376 -0.57 19.47 33.49
N ALA A 377 0.49 19.81 32.74
CA ALA A 377 0.31 20.49 31.47
C ALA A 377 -0.19 19.50 30.42
N ILE A 378 -1.00 19.98 29.48
CA ILE A 378 -1.48 19.19 28.34
C ILE A 378 -0.31 18.62 27.51
N GLU A 379 0.78 19.37 27.40
CA GLU A 379 1.99 18.94 26.70
C GLU A 379 2.67 17.73 27.37
N ASP A 380 2.60 17.62 28.70
CA ASP A 380 3.14 16.47 29.44
C ASP A 380 2.36 15.19 29.12
N GLU A 381 1.04 15.32 28.94
CA GLU A 381 0.16 14.21 28.52
C GLU A 381 0.41 13.79 27.07
N LEU A 382 0.86 14.70 26.20
CA LEU A 382 1.27 14.38 24.83
C LEU A 382 2.69 13.74 24.80
N GLY A 383 3.62 14.28 25.58
CA GLY A 383 5.03 13.89 25.60
C GLY A 383 5.31 12.58 26.33
N SER A 384 4.57 12.28 27.42
CA SER A 384 4.69 11.02 28.17
C SER A 384 4.33 9.77 27.35
N VAL A 385 3.80 9.95 26.14
CA VAL A 385 3.33 8.88 25.24
C VAL A 385 4.08 8.85 23.91
N ALA A 386 4.87 9.90 23.62
CA ALA A 386 5.67 10.01 22.40
C ALA A 386 6.98 9.19 22.44
N ALA A 387 7.26 8.50 23.54
CA ALA A 387 8.38 7.55 23.61
C ALA A 387 8.08 6.31 22.74
N GLU A 388 8.48 6.40 21.46
CA GLU A 388 8.55 5.41 20.38
C GLU A 388 7.31 5.31 19.44
N PRO A 389 7.44 5.43 18.09
CA PRO A 389 8.61 5.71 17.24
C PRO A 389 8.38 6.89 16.27
N GLU A 390 8.80 8.10 16.64
CA GLU A 390 8.65 9.32 15.81
C GLU A 390 9.68 9.45 14.66
N GLN A 391 10.27 8.34 14.20
CA GLN A 391 11.24 8.35 13.08
C GLN A 391 10.79 7.52 11.87
N ALA A 392 9.50 7.57 11.53
CA ALA A 392 8.97 6.94 10.32
C ALA A 392 8.33 7.99 9.41
N GLY A 393 9.05 8.37 8.36
CA GLY A 393 8.48 9.06 7.21
C GLY A 393 8.87 10.53 7.07
N LYS A 394 10.17 10.83 6.89
CA LYS A 394 10.51 11.94 6.01
C LYS A 394 9.81 11.66 4.67
N LYS A 395 8.94 12.59 4.23
CA LYS A 395 8.38 12.63 2.88
C LYS A 395 9.51 12.32 1.89
N VAL A 396 9.51 11.12 1.31
CA VAL A 396 10.30 10.88 0.10
C VAL A 396 9.51 11.56 -1.00
N THR A 397 9.87 12.81 -1.28
CA THR A 397 9.50 13.47 -2.52
C THR A 397 10.18 12.73 -3.66
N THR A 398 9.53 11.70 -4.20
CA THR A 398 9.85 11.21 -5.54
C THR A 398 9.33 12.26 -6.52
N ALA A 399 10.21 13.18 -6.93
CA ALA A 399 9.94 14.03 -8.07
C ALA A 399 9.70 13.15 -9.30
N PRO A 400 8.76 13.48 -10.20
CA PRO A 400 8.63 12.78 -11.46
C PRO A 400 9.91 12.99 -12.27
N ALA A 401 10.50 11.89 -12.75
CA ALA A 401 11.59 11.95 -13.70
C ALA A 401 11.12 12.72 -14.94
N LYS A 402 11.66 13.93 -15.14
CA LYS A 402 11.52 14.64 -16.40
C LYS A 402 12.17 13.79 -17.49
N GLY A 403 11.37 13.38 -18.47
CA GLY A 403 11.89 12.97 -19.76
C GLY A 403 12.71 14.11 -20.35
N GLN A 404 13.94 13.80 -20.74
CA GLN A 404 14.70 14.64 -21.65
C GLN A 404 14.21 14.32 -23.06
N GLU A 405 13.64 15.32 -23.73
CA GLU A 405 13.73 15.45 -25.19
C GLU A 405 15.14 15.93 -25.58
#